data_AF-A0A850GU55-F1
#
_entry.id   AF-A0A850GU55-F1
#
_cell.length_a   1.000
_cell.length_b   1.000
_cell.length_c   1.000
_cell.angle_alpha   90.00
_cell.angle_beta   90.00
_cell.angle_gamma   90.00
#
_symmetry.space_group_name_H-M   'P 1'
#
loop_
_entity.id
_entity.type
_entity.pdbx_description
1 polymer ?
#
loop_
_entity_poly.entity_id
_entity_poly.type
_entity_poly.pdbx_seq_one_letter_code
_entity_poly.pdbx_strand_id
1 'polypeptide(L)'
;MSAASERFLEALVELELDPELLRGDPSGRSWLPEAMLAMVESDEDCAFELREFVDMELELLELHEPSDAFFTRAVMGQLPEIEAVDDRRRNWILASAYALAIGVGYLLLGPALQSGELSSSLEPLRAWYESHALEAGGLWGAVVMLVIAGALVVLPTDMRRAGA
;
A
#
# COMPACT_ATOMS: atom_id res chain seq x y z
N MET A 1 -35.35 -14.26 -1.79
CA MET A 1 -34.23 -13.94 -2.68
C MET A 1 -34.56 -14.35 -4.10
N SER A 2 -35.11 -13.39 -4.83
CA SER A 2 -35.38 -13.48 -6.26
C SER A 2 -34.07 -13.33 -7.07
N ALA A 3 -34.05 -13.80 -8.32
CA ALA A 3 -32.92 -13.56 -9.22
C ALA A 3 -32.73 -12.06 -9.58
N ALA A 4 -33.72 -11.20 -9.27
CA ALA A 4 -33.58 -9.76 -9.37
C ALA A 4 -32.85 -9.18 -8.14
N SER A 5 -33.21 -9.66 -6.95
CA SER A 5 -32.56 -9.32 -5.68
C SER A 5 -31.09 -9.77 -5.64
N GLU A 6 -30.75 -10.94 -6.17
CA GLU A 6 -29.35 -11.39 -6.31
C GLU A 6 -28.52 -10.43 -7.19
N ARG A 7 -29.05 -10.03 -8.35
CA ARG A 7 -28.37 -9.08 -9.25
C ARG A 7 -28.28 -7.67 -8.65
N PHE A 8 -29.29 -7.28 -7.87
CA PHE A 8 -29.28 -6.01 -7.15
C PHE A 8 -28.18 -5.99 -6.09
N LEU A 9 -28.06 -7.05 -5.28
CA LEU A 9 -27.00 -7.19 -4.28
C LEU A 9 -25.61 -7.17 -4.91
N GLU A 10 -25.40 -7.92 -6.00
CA GLU A 10 -24.12 -7.94 -6.70
C GLU A 10 -23.72 -6.53 -7.16
N ALA A 11 -24.66 -5.79 -7.76
CA ALA A 11 -24.42 -4.40 -8.15
C ALA A 11 -24.23 -3.46 -6.96
N LEU A 12 -24.89 -3.70 -5.83
CA LEU A 12 -24.80 -2.88 -4.62
C LEU A 12 -23.40 -2.99 -3.98
N VAL A 13 -22.82 -4.19 -3.96
CA VAL A 13 -21.47 -4.46 -3.42
C VAL A 13 -20.37 -3.88 -4.31
N GLU A 14 -20.63 -3.69 -5.61
CA GLU A 14 -19.67 -3.03 -6.51
C GLU A 14 -19.61 -1.51 -6.34
N LEU A 15 -20.57 -0.90 -5.62
CA LEU A 15 -20.56 0.54 -5.39
C LEU A 15 -19.54 0.92 -4.31
N GLU A 16 -18.65 1.85 -4.64
CA GLU A 16 -17.82 2.54 -3.65
C GLU A 16 -18.67 3.59 -2.92
N LEU A 17 -19.10 3.28 -1.69
CA LEU A 17 -20.00 4.13 -0.91
C LEU A 17 -19.27 4.79 0.27
N ASP A 18 -19.53 6.09 0.45
CA ASP A 18 -19.05 6.83 1.62
C ASP A 18 -19.98 6.54 2.83
N PRO A 19 -19.41 6.10 3.96
CA PRO A 19 -20.10 5.98 5.25
C PRO A 19 -21.01 7.14 5.65
N GLU A 20 -20.61 8.38 5.34
CA GLU A 20 -21.41 9.56 5.69
C GLU A 20 -22.70 9.66 4.86
N LEU A 21 -22.67 9.19 3.61
CA LEU A 21 -23.85 9.14 2.74
C LEU A 21 -24.86 8.12 3.25
N LEU A 22 -24.39 6.95 3.72
CA LEU A 22 -25.26 5.91 4.29
C LEU A 22 -25.96 6.40 5.56
N ARG A 23 -25.26 7.14 6.44
CA ARG A 23 -25.88 7.75 7.64
C ARG A 23 -26.87 8.84 7.31
N GLY A 24 -26.57 9.66 6.29
CA GLY A 24 -27.40 10.81 5.90
C GLY A 24 -28.66 10.40 5.14
N ASP A 25 -28.57 9.37 4.30
CA ASP A 25 -29.69 8.84 3.53
C ASP A 25 -29.64 7.30 3.46
N PRO A 26 -30.16 6.59 4.48
CA PRO A 26 -30.19 5.13 4.47
C PRO A 26 -31.17 4.55 3.44
N SER A 27 -32.02 5.38 2.83
CA SER A 27 -32.95 4.94 1.78
C SER A 27 -32.30 4.87 0.38
N GLY A 28 -31.10 5.42 0.25
CA GLY A 28 -30.33 5.43 -0.99
C GLY A 28 -30.85 6.34 -2.09
N ARG A 29 -31.82 7.22 -1.81
CA ARG A 29 -32.39 8.12 -2.83
C ARG A 29 -31.37 9.09 -3.42
N SER A 30 -30.36 9.50 -2.65
CA SER A 30 -29.35 10.45 -3.09
C SER A 30 -28.13 9.82 -3.74
N TRP A 31 -27.90 8.52 -3.55
CA TRP A 31 -26.63 7.86 -3.93
C TRP A 31 -26.82 6.57 -4.75
N LEU A 32 -27.98 5.93 -4.71
CA LEU A 32 -28.26 4.80 -5.61
C LEU A 32 -28.44 5.29 -7.05
N PRO A 33 -27.88 4.57 -8.03
CA PRO A 33 -28.22 4.76 -9.42
C PRO A 33 -29.73 4.61 -9.66
N GLU A 34 -30.30 5.43 -10.56
CA GLU A 34 -31.74 5.46 -10.85
C GLU A 34 -32.30 4.08 -11.25
N ALA A 35 -31.52 3.28 -11.98
CA ALA A 35 -31.90 1.92 -12.36
C ALA A 35 -32.09 1.00 -11.16
N MET A 36 -31.28 1.16 -10.11
CA MET A 36 -31.35 0.38 -8.87
C MET A 36 -32.49 0.87 -7.97
N LEU A 37 -32.74 2.18 -7.92
CA LEU A 37 -33.92 2.74 -7.24
C LEU A 37 -35.22 2.18 -7.81
N ALA A 38 -35.33 2.10 -9.13
CA ALA A 38 -36.49 1.50 -9.78
C ALA A 38 -36.67 0.01 -9.40
N MET A 39 -35.58 -0.73 -9.20
CA MET A 39 -35.64 -2.12 -8.73
C MET A 39 -36.19 -2.20 -7.31
N VAL A 40 -35.69 -1.36 -6.40
CA VAL A 40 -36.14 -1.26 -5.01
C VAL A 40 -37.62 -0.87 -4.91
N GLU A 41 -38.09 0.03 -5.77
CA GLU A 41 -39.51 0.43 -5.80
C GLU A 41 -40.42 -0.68 -6.37
N SER A 42 -39.87 -1.53 -7.24
CA SER A 42 -40.63 -2.57 -7.94
C SER A 42 -40.64 -3.95 -7.24
N ASP A 43 -39.66 -4.25 -6.39
CA ASP A 43 -39.46 -5.55 -5.76
C ASP A 43 -39.14 -5.39 -4.26
N GLU A 44 -40.00 -5.95 -3.41
CA GLU A 44 -39.84 -5.93 -1.95
C GLU A 44 -38.58 -6.68 -1.50
N ASP A 45 -38.15 -7.73 -2.22
CA ASP A 45 -36.91 -8.45 -1.89
C ASP A 45 -35.71 -7.49 -2.08
N CYS A 46 -35.68 -6.66 -3.12
CA CYS A 46 -34.60 -5.69 -3.34
C CYS A 46 -34.59 -4.59 -2.26
N ALA A 47 -35.78 -4.15 -1.83
CA ALA A 47 -35.92 -3.18 -0.75
C ALA A 47 -35.47 -3.72 0.62
N PHE A 48 -35.65 -5.02 0.84
CA PHE A 48 -35.14 -5.71 2.03
C PHE A 48 -33.61 -5.78 2.00
N GLU A 49 -33.03 -6.24 0.89
CA GLU A 49 -31.58 -6.37 0.74
C GLU A 49 -30.84 -5.03 0.87
N LEU A 50 -31.40 -3.94 0.34
CA LEU A 50 -30.84 -2.61 0.52
C LEU A 50 -30.74 -2.24 2.01
N ARG A 51 -31.77 -2.56 2.79
CA ARG A 51 -31.82 -2.21 4.21
C ARG A 51 -30.80 -3.02 5.01
N GLU A 52 -30.75 -4.33 4.77
CA GLU A 52 -29.76 -5.22 5.40
C GLU A 52 -28.33 -4.78 5.08
N PHE A 53 -28.06 -4.41 3.82
CA PHE A 53 -26.75 -3.90 3.43
C PHE A 53 -26.37 -2.63 4.20
N VAL A 54 -27.26 -1.63 4.23
CA VAL A 54 -27.01 -0.35 4.93
C VAL A 54 -26.82 -0.57 6.43
N ASP A 55 -27.66 -1.40 7.05
CA ASP A 55 -27.56 -1.70 8.48
C ASP A 55 -26.21 -2.39 8.79
N MET A 56 -25.82 -3.39 8.00
CA MET A 56 -24.54 -4.09 8.15
C MET A 56 -23.32 -3.17 7.97
N GLU A 57 -23.33 -2.33 6.93
CA GLU A 57 -22.24 -1.38 6.69
C GLU A 57 -22.10 -0.38 7.84
N LEU A 58 -23.22 0.13 8.37
CA LEU A 58 -23.20 1.03 9.52
C LEU A 58 -22.69 0.35 10.79
N GLU A 59 -23.10 -0.90 11.07
CA GLU A 59 -22.57 -1.68 12.19
C GLU A 59 -21.05 -1.92 12.07
N LEU A 60 -20.57 -2.25 10.87
CA LEU A 60 -19.14 -2.42 10.60
C LEU A 60 -18.34 -1.13 10.82
N LEU A 61 -18.92 0.01 10.51
CA LEU A 61 -18.31 1.33 10.73
C LEU A 61 -18.25 1.69 12.22
N GLU A 62 -19.27 1.34 12.99
CA GLU A 62 -19.26 1.53 14.46
C GLU A 62 -18.20 0.66 15.14
N LEU A 63 -17.94 -0.55 14.62
CA LEU A 63 -16.86 -1.42 15.09
C LEU A 63 -15.45 -0.87 14.80
N HIS A 64 -15.31 0.06 13.84
CA HIS A 64 -14.03 0.66 13.43
C HIS A 64 -13.75 2.02 14.08
N GLU A 65 -14.45 2.37 15.17
CA GLU A 65 -14.10 3.57 15.93
C GLU A 65 -12.65 3.44 16.45
N PRO A 66 -11.76 4.40 16.12
CA PRO A 66 -10.33 4.14 16.07
C PRO A 66 -9.75 3.96 17.47
N SER A 67 -8.98 2.89 17.62
CA SER A 67 -7.86 2.71 18.58
C SER A 67 -7.82 3.83 19.61
N ASP A 68 -8.50 3.61 20.73
CA ASP A 68 -8.48 4.52 21.86
C ASP A 68 -7.01 4.82 22.19
N ALA A 69 -6.53 6.00 21.77
CA ALA A 69 -5.12 6.35 21.87
C ALA A 69 -4.66 6.31 23.33
N PHE A 70 -5.62 6.42 24.26
CA PHE A 70 -5.44 6.20 25.68
C PHE A 70 -5.24 4.73 26.03
N PHE A 71 -6.00 3.80 25.45
CA PHE A 71 -5.76 2.36 25.59
C PHE A 71 -4.38 1.98 25.03
N THR A 72 -4.05 2.39 23.80
CA THR A 72 -2.75 2.10 23.20
C THR A 72 -1.61 2.69 24.04
N ARG A 73 -1.75 3.92 24.56
CA ARG A 73 -0.76 4.51 25.47
C ARG A 73 -0.68 3.77 26.82
N ALA A 74 -1.81 3.35 27.38
CA ALA A 74 -1.86 2.62 28.65
C ALA A 74 -1.24 1.22 28.53
N VAL A 75 -1.48 0.53 27.42
CA VAL A 75 -0.89 -0.78 27.11
C VAL A 75 0.60 -0.64 26.81
N MET A 76 0.99 0.30 25.94
CA MET A 76 2.40 0.52 25.61
C MET A 76 3.23 0.96 26.82
N GLY A 77 2.63 1.69 27.78
CA GLY A 77 3.28 2.05 29.04
C GLY A 77 3.41 0.91 30.05
N GLN A 78 2.72 -0.22 29.84
CA GLN A 78 2.78 -1.42 30.68
C GLN A 78 3.64 -2.54 30.09
N LEU A 79 4.04 -2.42 28.82
CA LEU A 79 4.95 -3.38 28.20
C LEU A 79 6.35 -3.22 28.82
N PRO A 80 7.04 -4.33 29.17
CA PRO A 80 8.42 -4.26 29.62
C PRO A 80 9.27 -3.64 28.51
N GLU A 81 10.17 -2.72 28.87
CA GLU A 81 11.18 -2.20 27.94
C GLU A 81 12.01 -3.39 27.45
N ILE A 82 11.72 -3.84 26.23
CA ILE A 82 12.54 -4.83 25.56
C ILE A 82 13.83 -4.09 25.23
N GLU A 83 14.93 -4.44 25.91
CA GLU A 83 16.27 -3.96 25.56
C GLU A 83 16.44 -4.16 24.04
N ALA A 84 16.47 -3.03 23.32
CA ALA A 84 16.65 -3.03 21.89
C ALA A 84 17.94 -3.81 21.61
N VAL A 85 17.82 -4.90 20.84
CA VAL A 85 18.98 -5.67 20.36
C VAL A 85 20.01 -4.67 19.87
N ASP A 86 21.18 -4.66 20.54
CA ASP A 86 22.31 -3.75 20.34
C ASP A 86 22.33 -3.22 18.90
N ASP A 87 21.85 -1.99 18.71
CA ASP A 87 21.51 -1.43 17.39
C ASP A 87 22.71 -1.52 16.44
N ARG A 88 23.92 -1.50 17.00
CA ARG A 88 25.17 -1.70 16.27
C ARG A 88 25.26 -3.09 15.65
N ARG A 89 24.90 -4.14 16.39
CA ARG A 89 24.90 -5.53 15.90
C ARG A 89 23.80 -5.76 14.87
N ARG A 90 22.61 -5.20 15.10
CA ARG A 90 21.50 -5.22 14.10
C ARG A 90 21.94 -4.55 12.79
N ASN A 91 22.57 -3.38 12.88
CA ASN A 91 23.01 -2.64 11.71
C ASN A 91 24.11 -3.38 10.93
N TRP A 92 25.03 -4.06 11.60
CA TRP A 92 26.05 -4.90 10.94
C TRP A 92 25.46 -6.14 10.24
N ILE A 93 24.47 -6.79 10.85
CA ILE A 93 23.77 -7.91 10.22
C ILE A 93 23.05 -7.44 8.97
N LEU A 94 22.34 -6.31 9.04
CA LEU A 94 21.65 -5.75 7.88
C LEU A 94 22.63 -5.31 6.80
N ALA A 95 23.69 -4.58 7.16
CA ALA A 95 24.69 -4.11 6.21
C ALA A 95 25.38 -5.27 5.47
N SER A 96 25.74 -6.35 6.18
CA SER A 96 26.33 -7.54 5.56
C SER A 96 25.35 -8.29 4.66
N ALA A 97 24.08 -8.40 5.06
CA ALA A 97 23.03 -9.00 4.23
C ALA A 97 22.79 -8.19 2.94
N TYR A 98 22.70 -6.87 3.04
CA TYR A 98 22.54 -5.99 1.86
C TYR A 98 23.76 -6.04 0.95
N ALA A 99 24.97 -5.98 1.51
CA ALA A 99 26.20 -6.09 0.71
C ALA A 99 26.27 -7.44 -0.04
N LEU A 100 25.88 -8.53 0.61
CA LEU A 100 25.84 -9.85 0.00
C LEU A 100 24.76 -9.93 -1.09
N ALA A 101 23.56 -9.41 -0.83
CA ALA A 101 22.47 -9.36 -1.80
C ALA A 101 22.85 -8.55 -3.05
N ILE A 102 23.50 -7.39 -2.87
CA ILE A 102 24.03 -6.57 -3.97
C ILE A 102 25.10 -7.35 -4.74
N GLY A 103 26.03 -8.00 -4.03
CA GLY A 103 27.08 -8.81 -4.65
C GLY A 103 26.53 -9.97 -5.48
N VAL A 104 25.57 -10.73 -4.94
CA VAL A 104 24.87 -11.81 -5.65
C VAL A 104 24.08 -11.26 -6.82
N GLY A 105 23.40 -10.13 -6.65
CA GLY A 105 22.71 -9.42 -7.73
C GLY A 105 23.65 -9.07 -8.88
N TYR A 106 24.82 -8.48 -8.59
CA TYR A 106 25.84 -8.18 -9.61
C TYR A 106 26.44 -9.43 -10.25
N LEU A 107 26.64 -10.51 -9.50
CA LEU A 107 27.16 -11.77 -10.03
C LEU A 107 26.18 -12.42 -11.00
N LEU A 108 24.88 -12.38 -10.69
CA LEU A 108 23.82 -12.99 -11.49
C LEU A 108 23.38 -12.10 -12.66
N LEU A 109 23.21 -10.79 -12.45
CA LEU A 109 22.85 -9.86 -13.51
C LEU A 109 24.04 -9.42 -14.36
N GLY A 110 25.28 -9.47 -13.87
CA GLY A 110 26.46 -9.01 -14.60
C GLY A 110 26.61 -9.63 -15.99
N PRO A 111 26.53 -10.96 -16.12
CA PRO A 111 26.56 -11.62 -17.42
C PRO A 111 25.40 -11.24 -18.34
N ALA A 112 24.19 -11.10 -17.80
CA ALA A 112 22.99 -10.74 -18.55
C ALA A 112 22.96 -9.25 -18.97
N LEU A 113 23.62 -8.37 -18.20
CA LEU A 113 23.84 -6.96 -18.55
C LEU A 113 24.88 -6.83 -19.67
N GLN A 114 25.89 -7.71 -19.71
CA GLN A 114 26.90 -7.75 -20.77
C GLN A 114 26.38 -8.39 -22.07
N SER A 115 25.42 -9.32 -21.99
CA SER A 115 24.85 -9.99 -23.17
C SER A 115 23.84 -9.12 -23.94
N GLY A 116 23.38 -8.01 -23.36
CA GLY A 116 22.39 -7.12 -23.99
C GLY A 116 20.95 -7.67 -24.03
N GLU A 117 20.72 -8.94 -23.67
CA GLU A 117 19.39 -9.58 -23.65
C GLU A 117 18.45 -8.96 -22.60
N LEU A 118 19.01 -8.43 -21.51
CA LEU A 118 18.23 -7.66 -20.53
C LEU A 118 17.77 -6.31 -21.07
N SER A 119 18.53 -5.69 -21.98
CA SER A 119 18.19 -4.36 -22.50
C SER A 119 16.91 -4.40 -23.35
N SER A 120 16.74 -5.40 -24.20
CA SER A 120 15.52 -5.58 -24.99
C SER A 120 14.30 -5.98 -24.13
N SER A 121 14.52 -6.74 -23.05
CA SER A 121 13.46 -7.14 -22.12
C SER A 121 13.00 -6.00 -21.21
N LEU A 122 13.90 -5.06 -20.91
CA LEU A 122 13.63 -3.88 -20.08
C LEU A 122 13.19 -2.66 -20.91
N GLU A 123 13.27 -2.72 -22.24
CA GLU A 123 12.89 -1.63 -23.15
C GLU A 123 11.45 -1.10 -22.91
N PRO A 124 10.42 -1.94 -22.66
CA PRO A 124 9.07 -1.45 -22.35
C PRO A 124 9.02 -0.70 -21.02
N LEU A 125 9.77 -1.18 -20.02
CA LEU A 125 9.85 -0.57 -18.70
C LEU A 125 10.63 0.75 -18.75
N ARG A 126 11.67 0.80 -19.58
CA ARG A 126 12.47 1.98 -19.88
C ARG A 126 11.64 3.03 -20.63
N ALA A 127 10.88 2.63 -21.65
CA ALA A 127 9.98 3.51 -22.38
C ALA A 127 8.83 4.04 -21.50
N TRP A 128 8.33 3.22 -20.58
CA TRP A 128 7.37 3.65 -19.57
C TRP A 128 8.01 4.66 -18.60
N TYR A 129 9.22 4.40 -18.11
CA TYR A 129 9.95 5.31 -17.24
C TYR A 129 10.29 6.63 -17.94
N GLU A 130 10.78 6.61 -19.18
CA GLU A 130 11.11 7.80 -19.97
C GLU A 130 9.85 8.61 -20.32
N SER A 131 8.70 7.98 -20.55
CA SER A 131 7.42 8.68 -20.81
C SER A 131 6.83 9.32 -19.55
N HIS A 132 7.07 8.77 -18.36
CA HIS A 132 6.58 9.32 -17.08
C HIS A 132 7.64 10.18 -16.35
N ALA A 133 8.90 10.15 -16.77
CA ALA A 133 9.99 10.93 -16.18
C ALA A 133 9.87 12.44 -16.47
N LEU A 134 9.10 12.86 -17.48
CA LEU A 134 8.90 14.27 -17.77
C LEU A 134 7.86 14.94 -16.84
N GLU A 135 6.94 14.19 -16.25
CA GLU A 135 5.93 14.74 -15.33
C GLU A 135 6.29 14.59 -13.83
N ALA A 136 7.13 13.62 -13.46
CA ALA A 136 7.57 13.43 -12.06
C ALA A 136 9.08 13.16 -11.87
N GLY A 137 9.87 13.05 -12.95
CA GLY A 137 11.17 12.37 -12.95
C GLY A 137 12.42 13.22 -12.65
N GLY A 138 12.31 14.54 -12.51
CA GLY A 138 13.46 15.36 -12.06
C GLY A 138 13.81 15.10 -10.58
N LEU A 139 12.80 14.88 -9.75
CA LEU A 139 12.95 14.84 -8.29
C LEU A 139 13.38 13.44 -7.80
N TRP A 140 12.79 12.38 -8.34
CA TRP A 140 13.12 11.01 -7.94
C TRP A 140 14.50 10.54 -8.42
N GLY A 141 14.92 10.94 -9.62
CA GLY A 141 16.28 10.69 -10.10
C GLY A 141 17.34 11.37 -9.23
N ALA A 142 17.07 12.59 -8.77
CA ALA A 142 17.93 13.31 -7.84
C ALA A 142 17.96 12.66 -6.45
N VAL A 143 16.81 12.17 -5.95
CA VAL A 143 16.71 11.47 -4.65
C VAL A 143 17.52 10.17 -4.66
N VAL A 144 17.41 9.35 -5.69
CA VAL A 144 18.18 8.09 -5.79
C VAL A 144 19.68 8.37 -5.87
N MET A 145 20.11 9.37 -6.66
CA MET A 145 21.50 9.81 -6.70
C MET A 145 22.00 10.34 -5.34
N LEU A 146 21.17 11.09 -4.60
CA LEU A 146 21.50 11.60 -3.26
C LEU A 146 21.66 10.48 -2.24
N VAL A 147 20.81 9.44 -2.29
CA VAL A 147 20.91 8.28 -1.41
C VAL A 147 22.20 7.49 -1.68
N ILE A 148 22.55 7.30 -2.96
CA ILE A 148 23.80 6.61 -3.34
C ILE A 148 25.03 7.43 -2.94
N ALA A 149 25.02 8.74 -3.18
CA ALA A 149 26.11 9.63 -2.80
C ALA A 149 26.28 9.73 -1.27
N GLY A 150 25.17 9.78 -0.51
CA GLY A 150 25.18 9.75 0.95
C GLY A 150 25.75 8.44 1.51
N ALA A 151 25.37 7.30 0.91
CA ALA A 151 25.91 6.00 1.29
C ALA A 151 27.42 5.89 1.06
N LEU A 152 27.95 6.53 -0.01
CA LEU A 152 29.38 6.57 -0.31
C LEU A 152 30.18 7.50 0.63
N VAL A 153 29.57 8.58 1.13
CA VAL A 153 30.22 9.52 2.08
C VAL A 153 30.24 8.98 3.51
N VAL A 154 29.24 8.17 3.89
CA VAL A 154 29.15 7.58 5.24
C VAL A 154 30.03 6.33 5.40
N LEU A 155 30.59 5.79 4.31
CA LEU A 155 31.67 4.80 4.41
C LEU A 155 32.90 5.46 5.06
N PRO A 156 33.30 5.06 6.28
CA PRO A 156 34.42 5.68 6.95
C PRO A 156 35.70 5.43 6.14
N THR A 157 36.35 6.53 5.75
CA THR A 157 37.64 6.59 5.04
C THR A 157 38.84 6.10 5.88
N ASP A 158 38.58 5.40 6.98
CA ASP A 158 39.60 5.01 7.97
C ASP A 158 40.42 3.76 7.59
N MET A 159 40.19 3.16 6.42
CA MET A 159 41.03 2.06 5.93
C MET A 159 42.34 2.51 5.24
N ARG A 160 42.62 3.82 5.12
CA ARG A 160 43.88 4.30 4.50
C ARG A 160 45.06 4.56 5.44
N ARG A 161 44.93 4.36 6.76
CA ARG A 161 46.04 4.54 7.72
C ARG A 161 46.61 3.27 8.35
N ALA A 162 46.03 2.10 8.09
CA ALA A 162 46.56 0.84 8.65
C ALA A 162 47.60 0.14 7.73
N GLY A 163 48.44 0.93 7.05
CA GLY A 163 49.40 0.41 6.07
C GLY A 163 50.59 1.34 5.82
N ALA A 164 51.16 1.92 6.88
CA ALA A 164 52.49 2.54 6.89
C ALA A 164 53.20 2.22 8.20
#